data_AF-A0ABD6DA55-F1
#
_entry.id   AF-A0ABD6DA55-F1
#
_cell.length_a   1.000
_cell.length_b   1.000
_cell.length_c   1.000
_cell.angle_alpha   90.00
_cell.angle_beta   90.00
_cell.angle_gamma   90.00
#
_symmetry.space_group_name_H-M   'P 1'
#
loop_
_entity.id
_entity.type
_entity.pdbx_description
1 polymer ?
#
loop_
_entity_poly.entity_id
_entity_poly.type
_entity_poly.pdbx_seq_one_letter_code
_entity_poly.pdbx_strand_id
1 'polypeptide(L)'
;MSNEPMISSDRHGRTFIDHVLSRQGSVIAVTAVAAAVSVMGGAVLTIAGNLPYEPVAGTSLIGSFFSVTTPFTLAAAATAVAVTVESSPVRVGLLFTAAFVIAGAISPAAGLPAVLGVSTGGSLSLFGAVSDDLNADTYRQLLLVGAAILGIALSLGRTVGLAPGGSHTVGVGATLLAIALLGLELPVDRPSLLVGIIAALGLVGAGTSAPFATGATLLVGFGITNIPVVGVAIAVAGVVAALASGLRDRAVLPVAGCGLCLFSGVSTTPESAAGLVIGFTIILCRDSIATPRGEFA
;
A
#
# COMPACT_ATOMS: atom_id res chain seq x y z
N MET A 1 62.31 6.19 -15.42
CA MET A 1 61.66 4.88 -15.24
C MET A 1 60.72 5.00 -14.04
N SER A 2 59.48 5.39 -14.31
CA SER A 2 58.43 5.53 -13.31
C SER A 2 57.54 4.29 -13.40
N ASN A 3 57.55 3.45 -12.36
CA ASN A 3 56.65 2.32 -12.23
C ASN A 3 55.30 2.84 -11.74
N GLU A 4 54.36 3.04 -12.65
CA GLU A 4 52.95 3.18 -12.26
C GLU A 4 52.42 1.82 -11.81
N PRO A 5 51.91 1.70 -10.57
CA PRO A 5 51.26 0.48 -10.11
C PRO A 5 49.93 0.31 -10.86
N MET A 6 49.89 -0.70 -11.72
CA MET A 6 48.71 -1.11 -12.47
C MET A 6 47.70 -1.75 -11.50
N ILE A 7 46.72 -0.97 -11.02
CA ILE A 7 45.61 -1.45 -10.18
C ILE A 7 44.66 -2.27 -11.07
N SER A 8 45.03 -3.51 -11.33
CA SER A 8 44.25 -4.52 -12.07
C SER A 8 43.27 -5.26 -11.16
N SER A 9 42.51 -4.53 -10.35
CA SER A 9 41.67 -5.11 -9.31
C SER A 9 40.38 -4.29 -9.14
N ASP A 10 39.44 -4.39 -10.08
CA ASP A 10 38.03 -4.07 -9.72
C ASP A 10 36.93 -4.46 -10.73
N ARG A 11 37.23 -5.18 -11.81
CA ARG A 11 36.19 -5.52 -12.81
C ARG A 11 35.25 -6.64 -12.34
N HIS A 12 35.77 -7.58 -11.55
CA HIS A 12 34.99 -8.75 -11.09
C HIS A 12 34.06 -8.40 -9.92
N GLY A 13 34.43 -7.44 -9.05
CA GLY A 13 33.60 -6.99 -7.92
C GLY A 13 32.32 -6.30 -8.38
N ARG A 14 32.42 -5.39 -9.36
CA ARG A 14 31.28 -4.64 -9.90
C ARG A 14 30.22 -5.54 -10.53
N THR A 15 30.65 -6.53 -11.32
CA THR A 15 29.72 -7.44 -12.01
C THR A 15 28.88 -8.27 -11.03
N PHE A 16 29.46 -8.71 -9.90
CA PHE A 16 28.72 -9.47 -8.89
C PHE A 16 27.70 -8.61 -8.13
N ILE A 17 28.09 -7.38 -7.76
CA ILE A 17 27.23 -6.43 -7.07
C ILE A 17 26.02 -6.07 -7.95
N ASP A 18 26.23 -5.78 -9.24
CA ASP A 18 25.15 -5.45 -10.19
C ASP A 18 24.13 -6.61 -10.35
N HIS A 19 24.59 -7.86 -10.31
CA HIS A 19 23.72 -9.03 -10.38
C HIS A 19 22.88 -9.26 -9.12
N VAL A 20 23.43 -8.97 -7.93
CA VAL A 20 22.70 -9.10 -6.68
C VAL A 20 21.64 -8.00 -6.57
N LEU A 21 21.99 -6.77 -6.93
CA LEU A 21 21.09 -5.60 -6.86
C LEU A 21 19.92 -5.72 -7.85
N SER A 22 20.19 -6.15 -9.09
CA SER A 22 19.13 -6.42 -10.08
C SER A 22 18.19 -7.54 -9.64
N ARG A 23 18.72 -8.58 -8.97
CA ARG A 23 17.88 -9.64 -8.38
C ARG A 23 17.03 -9.14 -7.23
N GLN A 24 17.59 -8.33 -6.32
CA GLN A 24 16.84 -7.78 -5.19
C GLN A 24 15.69 -6.88 -5.66
N GLY A 25 15.96 -5.94 -6.57
CA GLY A 25 14.90 -5.09 -7.17
C GLY A 25 13.81 -5.92 -7.85
N SER A 26 14.20 -6.97 -8.58
CA SER A 26 13.23 -7.90 -9.20
C SER A 26 12.38 -8.64 -8.17
N VAL A 27 12.94 -9.08 -7.03
CA VAL A 27 12.20 -9.80 -5.99
C VAL A 27 11.19 -8.87 -5.31
N ILE A 28 11.57 -7.64 -4.99
CA ILE A 28 10.65 -6.65 -4.39
C ILE A 28 9.51 -6.36 -5.37
N ALA A 29 9.84 -6.08 -6.64
CA ALA A 29 8.83 -5.79 -7.65
C ALA A 29 7.84 -6.95 -7.83
N VAL A 30 8.34 -8.18 -7.94
CA VAL A 30 7.49 -9.38 -8.09
C VAL A 30 6.60 -9.59 -6.87
N THR A 31 7.15 -9.49 -5.65
CA THR A 31 6.38 -9.69 -4.42
C THR A 31 5.35 -8.58 -4.19
N ALA A 32 5.71 -7.32 -4.45
CA ALA A 32 4.79 -6.18 -4.36
C ALA A 32 3.66 -6.29 -5.39
N VAL A 33 3.95 -6.66 -6.65
CA VAL A 33 2.94 -6.87 -7.68
C VAL A 33 2.04 -8.06 -7.32
N ALA A 34 2.61 -9.17 -6.85
CA ALA A 34 1.81 -10.33 -6.43
C ALA A 34 0.86 -9.96 -5.27
N ALA A 35 1.33 -9.18 -4.30
CA ALA A 35 0.49 -8.66 -3.22
C ALA A 35 -0.62 -7.75 -3.76
N ALA A 36 -0.30 -6.80 -4.65
CA ALA A 36 -1.28 -5.91 -5.26
C ALA A 36 -2.35 -6.67 -6.04
N VAL A 37 -1.96 -7.68 -6.82
CA VAL A 37 -2.88 -8.56 -7.57
C VAL A 37 -3.75 -9.38 -6.61
N SER A 38 -3.18 -9.90 -5.51
CA SER A 38 -3.94 -10.67 -4.53
C SER A 38 -5.01 -9.82 -3.84
N VAL A 39 -4.63 -8.62 -3.38
CA VAL A 39 -5.56 -7.66 -2.75
C VAL A 39 -6.63 -7.20 -3.74
N MET A 40 -6.24 -6.87 -4.97
CA MET A 40 -7.18 -6.49 -6.04
C MET A 40 -8.18 -7.62 -6.35
N GLY A 41 -7.70 -8.86 -6.48
CA GLY A 41 -8.55 -10.02 -6.72
C GLY A 41 -9.55 -10.24 -5.58
N GLY A 42 -9.09 -10.15 -4.33
CA GLY A 42 -9.94 -10.22 -3.14
C GLY A 42 -11.02 -9.12 -3.11
N ALA A 43 -10.64 -7.88 -3.38
CA ALA A 43 -11.58 -6.75 -3.44
C ALA A 43 -12.63 -6.92 -4.55
N VAL A 44 -12.21 -7.31 -5.76
CA VAL A 44 -13.11 -7.55 -6.89
C VAL A 44 -14.08 -8.68 -6.60
N LEU A 45 -13.63 -9.79 -6.01
CA LEU A 45 -14.51 -10.89 -5.64
C LEU A 45 -15.48 -10.53 -4.53
N THR A 46 -15.04 -9.72 -3.57
CA THR A 46 -15.90 -9.21 -2.49
C THR A 46 -17.02 -8.35 -3.08
N ILE A 47 -16.71 -7.47 -4.03
CA ILE A 47 -17.72 -6.67 -4.74
C ILE A 47 -18.62 -7.55 -5.59
N ALA A 48 -18.06 -8.46 -6.38
CA ALA A 48 -18.80 -9.34 -7.28
C ALA A 48 -19.75 -10.29 -6.53
N GLY A 49 -19.31 -10.84 -5.40
CA GLY A 49 -20.11 -11.72 -4.55
C GLY A 49 -21.28 -11.03 -3.86
N ASN A 50 -21.32 -9.69 -3.85
CA ASN A 50 -22.40 -8.89 -3.28
C ASN A 50 -23.28 -8.23 -4.35
N LEU A 51 -23.11 -8.59 -5.62
CA LEU A 51 -24.03 -8.16 -6.67
C LEU A 51 -25.38 -8.89 -6.53
N PRO A 52 -26.51 -8.22 -6.82
CA PRO A 52 -27.85 -8.80 -6.67
C PRO A 52 -28.20 -9.88 -7.71
N TYR A 53 -27.34 -10.11 -8.70
CA TYR A 53 -27.52 -11.14 -9.73
C TYR A 53 -26.98 -12.49 -9.23
N GLU A 54 -27.57 -13.59 -9.70
CA GLU A 54 -27.25 -14.96 -9.25
C GLU A 54 -25.73 -15.17 -9.11
N PRO A 55 -25.25 -15.68 -7.96
CA PRO A 55 -23.82 -15.87 -7.75
C PRO A 55 -23.29 -16.82 -8.81
N VAL A 56 -22.35 -16.34 -9.63
CA VAL A 56 -21.66 -17.15 -10.62
C VAL A 56 -21.10 -18.38 -9.90
N ALA A 57 -21.56 -19.57 -10.28
CA ALA A 57 -21.08 -20.82 -9.70
C ALA A 57 -19.54 -20.88 -9.83
N GLY A 58 -18.83 -20.95 -8.69
CA GLY A 58 -17.36 -21.03 -8.65
C GLY A 58 -16.64 -19.88 -7.94
N THR A 59 -17.34 -18.81 -7.52
CA THR A 59 -16.71 -17.69 -6.77
C THR A 59 -16.15 -18.11 -5.40
N SER A 60 -16.68 -19.16 -4.79
CA SER A 60 -16.24 -19.66 -3.48
C SER A 60 -14.81 -20.21 -3.50
N LEU A 61 -14.45 -21.02 -4.51
CA LEU A 61 -13.10 -21.58 -4.66
C LEU A 61 -12.06 -20.48 -4.87
N ILE A 62 -12.40 -19.50 -5.71
CA ILE A 62 -11.51 -18.37 -6.00
C ILE A 62 -11.39 -17.48 -4.75
N GLY A 63 -12.48 -17.23 -4.03
CA GLY A 63 -12.46 -16.50 -2.77
C GLY A 63 -11.59 -17.16 -1.71
N SER A 64 -11.69 -18.49 -1.54
CA SER A 64 -10.82 -19.26 -0.64
C SER A 64 -9.34 -19.17 -1.04
N PHE A 65 -9.05 -19.19 -2.35
CA PHE A 65 -7.68 -18.99 -2.83
C PHE A 65 -7.13 -17.64 -2.39
N PHE A 66 -7.84 -16.53 -2.64
CA PHE A 66 -7.37 -15.19 -2.25
C PHE A 66 -7.32 -14.99 -0.74
N SER A 67 -8.24 -15.58 0.02
CA SER A 67 -8.21 -15.56 1.49
C SER A 67 -6.95 -16.20 2.05
N VAL A 68 -6.40 -17.22 1.38
CA VAL A 68 -5.13 -17.84 1.78
C VAL A 68 -3.96 -17.06 1.19
N THR A 69 -3.94 -16.72 -0.10
CA THR A 69 -2.75 -16.14 -0.75
C THR A 69 -2.44 -14.70 -0.34
N THR A 70 -3.46 -13.90 -0.02
CA THR A 70 -3.29 -12.47 0.31
C THR A 70 -2.37 -12.24 1.51
N PRO A 71 -2.57 -12.87 2.68
CA PRO A 71 -1.68 -12.66 3.82
C PRO A 71 -0.24 -13.10 3.55
N PHE A 72 -0.01 -14.20 2.82
CA PHE A 72 1.34 -14.65 2.47
C PHE A 72 2.04 -13.72 1.48
N THR A 73 1.33 -13.23 0.46
CA THR A 73 1.90 -12.31 -0.53
C THR A 73 2.20 -10.94 0.09
N LEU A 74 1.33 -10.43 0.96
CA LEU A 74 1.58 -9.22 1.75
C LEU A 74 2.80 -9.39 2.65
N ALA A 75 2.91 -10.50 3.38
CA ALA A 75 4.05 -10.76 4.24
C ALA A 75 5.36 -10.92 3.46
N ALA A 76 5.32 -11.56 2.29
CA ALA A 76 6.47 -11.67 1.39
C ALA A 76 6.91 -10.29 0.86
N ALA A 77 5.96 -9.44 0.45
CA ALA A 77 6.24 -8.08 0.01
C ALA A 77 6.83 -7.23 1.14
N ALA A 78 6.22 -7.25 2.33
CA ALA A 78 6.72 -6.54 3.51
C ALA A 78 8.15 -7.00 3.87
N THR A 79 8.40 -8.30 3.84
CA THR A 79 9.73 -8.87 4.14
C THR A 79 10.76 -8.48 3.08
N ALA A 80 10.40 -8.54 1.80
CA ALA A 80 11.27 -8.13 0.71
C ALA A 80 11.68 -6.66 0.85
N VAL A 81 10.72 -5.77 1.12
CA VAL A 81 10.98 -4.33 1.36
C VAL A 81 11.82 -4.12 2.63
N ALA A 82 11.50 -4.83 3.72
CA ALA A 82 12.22 -4.69 5.00
C ALA A 82 13.72 -5.03 4.89
N VAL A 83 14.05 -6.06 4.10
CA VAL A 83 15.45 -6.50 3.90
C VAL A 83 16.23 -5.49 3.06
N THR A 84 15.54 -4.68 2.24
CA THR A 84 16.18 -3.74 1.31
C THR A 84 16.33 -2.33 1.88
N VAL A 85 15.47 -1.95 2.83
CA VAL A 85 15.54 -0.65 3.49
C VAL A 85 16.61 -0.67 4.60
N GLU A 86 17.45 0.37 4.67
CA GLU A 86 18.51 0.50 5.69
C GLU A 86 17.98 0.97 7.05
N SER A 87 16.92 1.78 7.04
CA SER A 87 16.27 2.30 8.22
C SER A 87 15.78 1.17 9.14
N SER A 88 16.44 1.04 10.29
CA SER A 88 16.10 0.07 11.34
C SER A 88 14.61 0.11 11.75
N PRO A 89 13.97 1.28 11.98
CA PRO A 89 12.55 1.30 12.35
C PRO A 89 11.64 0.81 11.21
N VAL A 90 11.95 1.13 9.94
CA VAL A 90 11.17 0.63 8.79
C VAL A 90 11.24 -0.89 8.71
N ARG A 91 12.47 -1.44 8.80
CA ARG A 91 12.71 -2.88 8.75
C ARG A 91 11.97 -3.62 9.86
N VAL A 92 12.11 -3.17 11.10
CA VAL A 92 11.46 -3.81 12.25
C VAL A 92 9.93 -3.72 12.12
N GLY A 93 9.40 -2.54 11.75
CA GLY A 93 7.97 -2.33 11.59
C GLY A 93 7.34 -3.22 10.51
N LEU A 94 8.00 -3.36 9.36
CA LEU A 94 7.54 -4.22 8.27
C LEU A 94 7.64 -5.71 8.60
N LEU A 95 8.72 -6.17 9.26
CA LEU A 95 8.84 -7.57 9.69
C LEU A 95 7.80 -7.93 10.74
N PHE A 96 7.51 -7.01 11.67
CA PHE A 96 6.44 -7.19 12.66
C PHE A 96 5.08 -7.28 11.96
N THR A 97 4.80 -6.37 11.03
CA THR A 97 3.59 -6.41 10.20
C THR A 97 3.47 -7.74 9.46
N ALA A 98 4.53 -8.20 8.80
CA ALA A 98 4.54 -9.47 8.07
C ALA A 98 4.20 -10.67 8.96
N ALA A 99 4.82 -10.76 10.14
CA ALA A 99 4.58 -11.85 11.09
C ALA A 99 3.14 -11.87 11.60
N PHE A 100 2.59 -10.70 11.96
CA PHE A 100 1.25 -10.59 12.54
C PHE A 100 0.12 -10.73 11.51
N VAL A 101 0.36 -10.35 10.25
CA VAL A 101 -0.57 -10.65 9.15
C VAL A 101 -0.72 -12.17 8.97
N ILE A 102 0.39 -12.90 8.91
CA ILE A 102 0.37 -14.37 8.81
C ILE A 102 -0.31 -14.99 10.04
N ALA A 103 0.04 -14.52 11.24
CA ALA A 103 -0.55 -15.03 12.48
C ALA A 103 -2.08 -14.85 12.51
N GLY A 104 -2.57 -13.67 12.11
CA GLY A 104 -3.99 -13.36 12.03
C GLY A 104 -4.73 -14.20 10.98
N ALA A 105 -4.06 -14.56 9.88
CA ALA A 105 -4.63 -15.41 8.84
C ALA A 105 -4.73 -16.89 9.25
N ILE A 106 -3.75 -17.40 10.01
CA ILE A 106 -3.71 -18.81 10.43
C ILE A 106 -4.66 -19.06 11.61
N SER A 107 -4.81 -18.10 12.52
CA SER A 107 -5.53 -18.30 13.77
C SER A 107 -6.50 -17.16 14.07
N PRO A 108 -7.83 -17.43 14.13
CA PRO A 108 -8.81 -16.44 14.58
C PRO A 108 -8.55 -15.94 16.02
N ALA A 109 -7.95 -16.80 16.87
CA ALA A 109 -7.58 -16.42 18.24
C ALA A 109 -6.46 -15.36 18.26
N ALA A 110 -5.67 -15.26 17.19
CA ALA A 110 -4.64 -14.24 17.01
C ALA A 110 -5.20 -12.92 16.45
N GLY A 111 -6.52 -12.75 16.32
CA GLY A 111 -7.11 -11.53 15.75
C GLY A 111 -6.68 -10.25 16.48
N LEU A 112 -6.74 -10.23 17.81
CA LEU A 112 -6.33 -9.06 18.60
C LEU A 112 -4.80 -8.80 18.53
N PRO A 113 -3.94 -9.83 18.72
CA PRO A 113 -2.51 -9.68 18.44
C PRO A 113 -2.20 -9.20 17.01
N ALA A 114 -2.93 -9.67 16.00
CA ALA A 114 -2.72 -9.27 14.61
C ALA A 114 -3.04 -7.78 14.40
N VAL A 115 -4.16 -7.30 14.97
CA VAL A 115 -4.53 -5.89 14.95
C VAL A 115 -3.44 -5.02 15.61
N LEU A 116 -3.02 -5.39 16.82
CA LEU A 116 -1.97 -4.64 17.54
C LEU A 116 -0.63 -4.70 16.79
N GLY A 117 -0.27 -5.86 16.26
CA GLY A 117 0.96 -6.08 15.53
C GLY A 117 1.05 -5.26 14.25
N VAL A 118 0.00 -5.31 13.42
CA VAL A 118 -0.05 -4.55 12.17
C VAL A 118 -0.15 -3.04 12.42
N SER A 119 -0.92 -2.60 13.41
CA SER A 119 -1.03 -1.17 13.73
C SER A 119 0.28 -0.60 14.28
N THR A 120 0.92 -1.28 15.24
CA THR A 120 2.19 -0.82 15.83
C THR A 120 3.36 -0.95 14.86
N GLY A 121 3.49 -2.10 14.18
CA GLY A 121 4.50 -2.33 13.16
C GLY A 121 4.34 -1.37 11.98
N GLY A 122 3.11 -1.18 11.51
CA GLY A 122 2.79 -0.24 10.45
C GLY A 122 3.11 1.20 10.82
N SER A 123 2.70 1.63 12.01
CA SER A 123 3.02 2.98 12.51
C SER A 123 4.52 3.21 12.62
N LEU A 124 5.26 2.23 13.16
CA LEU A 124 6.71 2.30 13.28
C LEU A 124 7.37 2.38 11.90
N SER A 125 6.87 1.61 10.92
CA SER A 125 7.41 1.63 9.56
C SER A 125 7.16 2.95 8.83
N LEU A 126 5.95 3.50 8.93
CA LEU A 126 5.60 4.77 8.29
C LEU A 126 6.33 5.95 8.93
N PHE A 127 6.42 5.96 10.27
CA PHE A 127 7.18 6.98 10.99
C PHE A 127 8.68 6.91 10.69
N GLY A 128 9.22 5.69 10.63
CA GLY A 128 10.61 5.44 10.26
C GLY A 128 10.94 5.88 8.83
N ALA A 129 9.99 5.78 7.90
CA ALA A 129 10.18 6.19 6.51
C ALA A 129 10.28 7.72 6.34
N VAL A 130 9.64 8.51 7.21
CA VAL A 130 9.70 9.98 7.18
C VAL A 130 10.88 10.54 7.99
N SER A 131 11.30 9.83 9.03
CA SER A 131 12.32 10.32 9.96
C SER A 131 13.73 10.39 9.37
N ASP A 132 13.99 9.69 8.27
CA ASP A 132 15.32 9.59 7.64
C ASP A 132 15.65 10.82 6.77
N ASP A 133 14.65 11.59 6.35
CA ASP A 133 14.80 12.65 5.34
C ASP A 133 14.14 13.97 5.81
N LEU A 134 14.79 14.67 6.74
CA LEU A 134 14.32 15.95 7.31
C LEU A 134 14.52 17.14 6.34
N ASN A 135 13.89 17.07 5.16
CA ASN A 135 13.89 18.14 4.16
C ASN A 135 12.58 18.95 4.16
N ALA A 136 12.51 20.08 3.44
CA ALA A 136 11.35 20.99 3.43
C ALA A 136 9.99 20.33 3.10
N ASP A 137 9.99 19.18 2.41
CA ASP A 137 8.80 18.36 2.12
C ASP A 137 8.24 17.58 3.34
N THR A 138 8.93 17.66 4.49
CA THR A 138 8.57 16.97 5.75
C THR A 138 7.13 17.23 6.16
N TYR A 139 6.59 18.44 5.97
CA TYR A 139 5.22 18.75 6.43
C TYR A 139 4.15 17.94 5.66
N ARG A 140 4.31 17.78 4.34
CA ARG A 140 3.35 17.02 3.52
C ARG A 140 3.42 15.54 3.84
N GLN A 141 4.63 15.01 3.99
CA GLN A 141 4.86 13.61 4.36
C GLN A 141 4.38 13.29 5.79
N LEU A 142 4.59 14.22 6.74
CA LEU A 142 4.10 14.09 8.11
C LEU A 142 2.56 14.09 8.15
N LEU A 143 1.90 14.93 7.34
CA LEU A 143 0.45 14.90 7.21
C LEU A 143 -0.05 13.59 6.60
N LEU A 144 0.61 13.08 5.55
CA LEU A 144 0.28 11.81 4.92
C LEU A 144 0.41 10.66 5.92
N VAL A 145 1.56 10.54 6.59
CA VAL A 145 1.83 9.49 7.57
C VAL A 145 0.96 9.62 8.80
N GLY A 146 0.77 10.84 9.32
CA GLY A 146 -0.13 11.10 10.44
C GLY A 146 -1.57 10.71 10.11
N ALA A 147 -2.06 11.05 8.92
CA ALA A 147 -3.39 10.67 8.46
C ALA A 147 -3.50 9.14 8.25
N ALA A 148 -2.48 8.49 7.70
CA ALA A 148 -2.45 7.04 7.51
C ALA A 148 -2.47 6.29 8.85
N ILE A 149 -1.59 6.67 9.79
CA ILE A 149 -1.52 6.08 11.14
C ILE A 149 -2.84 6.29 11.87
N LEU A 150 -3.39 7.51 11.85
CA LEU A 150 -4.67 7.82 12.48
C LEU A 150 -5.81 7.00 11.86
N GLY A 151 -5.83 6.89 10.53
CA GLY A 151 -6.80 6.10 9.79
C GLY A 151 -6.76 4.62 10.17
N ILE A 152 -5.57 4.02 10.18
CA ILE A 152 -5.36 2.62 10.55
C ILE A 152 -5.73 2.38 12.03
N ALA A 153 -5.23 3.22 12.93
CA ALA A 153 -5.44 3.06 14.38
C ALA A 153 -6.92 3.19 14.77
N LEU A 154 -7.66 4.16 14.21
CA LEU A 154 -9.08 4.32 14.49
C LEU A 154 -9.93 3.22 13.85
N SER A 155 -9.62 2.84 12.62
CA SER A 155 -10.38 1.81 11.89
C SER A 155 -10.21 0.43 12.53
N LEU A 156 -8.99 0.05 12.90
CA LEU A 156 -8.72 -1.19 13.63
C LEU A 156 -9.10 -1.10 15.12
N GLY A 157 -8.96 0.07 15.76
CA GLY A 157 -9.37 0.25 17.15
C GLY A 157 -10.86 -0.02 17.36
N ARG A 158 -11.68 0.25 16.34
CA ARG A 158 -13.10 -0.11 16.33
C ARG A 158 -13.32 -1.61 16.24
N THR A 159 -12.52 -2.37 15.49
CA THR A 159 -12.70 -3.83 15.38
C THR A 159 -12.43 -4.54 16.70
N VAL A 160 -11.61 -3.94 17.58
CA VAL A 160 -11.33 -4.43 18.93
C VAL A 160 -12.28 -3.83 20.00
N GLY A 161 -13.19 -2.93 19.61
CA GLY A 161 -14.13 -2.29 20.52
C GLY A 161 -13.51 -1.22 21.43
N LEU A 162 -12.31 -0.74 21.12
CA LEU A 162 -11.60 0.29 21.90
C LEU A 162 -12.02 1.72 21.52
N ALA A 163 -12.58 1.90 20.32
CA ALA A 163 -12.87 3.23 19.78
C ALA A 163 -14.37 3.60 19.91
N PRO A 164 -14.70 4.86 20.30
CA PRO A 164 -16.08 5.33 20.40
C PRO A 164 -16.86 5.23 19.08
N GLY A 165 -18.20 5.16 19.14
CA GLY A 165 -19.06 4.91 17.95
C GLY A 165 -18.85 5.85 16.74
N GLY A 166 -18.43 7.10 16.97
CA GLY A 166 -18.13 8.09 15.91
C GLY A 166 -16.72 8.04 15.31
N SER A 167 -15.80 7.28 15.91
CA SER A 167 -14.39 7.21 15.50
C SER A 167 -14.17 6.64 14.09
N HIS A 168 -15.09 5.80 13.61
CA HIS A 168 -14.96 5.15 12.31
C HIS A 168 -14.99 6.15 11.16
N THR A 169 -15.92 7.11 11.18
CA THR A 169 -16.03 8.13 10.12
C THR A 169 -14.75 8.97 10.06
N VAL A 170 -14.14 9.24 11.21
CA VAL A 170 -12.85 9.93 11.30
C VAL A 170 -11.73 9.06 10.73
N GLY A 171 -11.69 7.77 11.07
CA GLY A 171 -10.70 6.82 10.54
C GLY A 171 -10.78 6.63 9.02
N VAL A 172 -11.99 6.48 8.48
CA VAL A 172 -12.25 6.42 7.03
C VAL A 172 -11.80 7.73 6.36
N GLY A 173 -12.19 8.87 6.92
CA GLY A 173 -11.80 10.18 6.39
C GLY A 173 -10.29 10.40 6.39
N ALA A 174 -9.61 10.01 7.48
CA ALA A 174 -8.15 10.09 7.59
C ALA A 174 -7.45 9.15 6.59
N THR A 175 -7.97 7.95 6.38
CA THR A 175 -7.45 7.01 5.38
C THR A 175 -7.60 7.56 3.96
N LEU A 176 -8.78 8.10 3.62
CA LEU A 176 -9.02 8.73 2.33
C LEU A 176 -8.16 9.98 2.13
N LEU A 177 -7.93 10.77 3.18
CA LEU A 177 -7.03 11.90 3.13
C LEU A 177 -5.58 11.45 2.86
N ALA A 178 -5.09 10.40 3.52
CA ALA A 178 -3.76 9.85 3.26
C ALA A 178 -3.62 9.36 1.81
N ILE A 179 -4.63 8.65 1.30
CA ILE A 179 -4.73 8.19 -0.10
C ILE A 179 -4.74 9.39 -1.07
N ALA A 180 -5.47 10.46 -0.76
CA ALA A 180 -5.47 11.68 -1.58
C ALA A 180 -4.11 12.39 -1.59
N LEU A 181 -3.47 12.52 -0.42
CA LEU A 181 -2.14 13.10 -0.26
C LEU A 181 -1.07 12.28 -0.99
N LEU A 182 -1.24 10.97 -1.11
CA LEU A 182 -0.35 10.09 -1.89
C LEU A 182 -0.26 10.52 -3.35
N GLY A 183 -1.38 10.95 -3.94
CA GLY A 183 -1.42 11.46 -5.30
C GLY A 183 -0.64 12.77 -5.49
N LEU A 184 -0.40 13.52 -4.41
CA LEU A 184 0.42 14.74 -4.42
C LEU A 184 1.91 14.46 -4.21
N GLU A 185 2.26 13.28 -3.69
CA GLU A 185 3.64 12.87 -3.38
C GLU A 185 4.39 12.31 -4.60
N LEU A 186 3.66 11.88 -5.61
CA LEU A 186 4.21 11.33 -6.85
C LEU A 186 4.22 12.41 -7.95
N PRO A 187 5.24 12.46 -8.81
CA PRO A 187 5.25 13.35 -9.96
C PRO A 187 4.13 12.92 -10.93
N VAL A 188 3.04 13.69 -10.96
CA VAL A 188 1.88 13.40 -11.81
C VAL A 188 1.94 14.24 -13.09
N ASP A 189 2.04 13.55 -14.21
CA ASP A 189 1.93 14.13 -15.55
C ASP A 189 0.50 14.67 -15.83
N ARG A 190 0.40 15.73 -16.66
CA ARG A 190 -0.91 16.26 -17.11
C ARG A 190 -1.87 15.20 -17.68
N PRO A 191 -1.45 14.29 -18.59
CA PRO A 191 -2.34 13.22 -19.06
C PRO A 191 -2.77 12.27 -17.94
N SER A 192 -1.87 11.94 -17.00
CA SER A 192 -2.20 11.09 -15.85
C SER A 192 -3.24 11.75 -14.94
N LEU A 193 -3.15 13.07 -14.77
CA LEU A 193 -4.16 13.87 -14.07
C LEU A 193 -5.53 13.79 -14.76
N LEU A 194 -5.58 13.85 -16.10
CA LEU A 194 -6.85 13.65 -16.84
C LEU A 194 -7.47 12.28 -16.58
N VAL A 195 -6.66 11.21 -16.52
CA VAL A 195 -7.15 9.87 -16.19
C VAL A 195 -7.76 9.84 -14.79
N GLY A 196 -7.10 10.47 -13.81
CA GLY A 196 -7.64 10.63 -12.45
C GLY A 196 -8.96 11.40 -12.42
N ILE A 197 -9.05 12.52 -13.15
CA ILE A 197 -10.31 13.30 -13.27
C ILE A 197 -11.42 12.46 -13.89
N ILE A 198 -11.13 11.71 -14.96
CA ILE A 198 -12.11 10.85 -15.62
C ILE A 198 -12.61 9.78 -14.64
N ALA A 199 -11.73 9.16 -13.87
CA ALA A 199 -12.11 8.20 -12.84
C ALA A 199 -13.00 8.82 -11.75
N ALA A 200 -12.66 10.03 -11.29
CA ALA A 200 -13.44 10.77 -10.31
C ALA A 200 -14.85 11.13 -10.81
N LEU A 201 -14.93 11.65 -12.04
CA LEU A 201 -16.20 11.97 -12.70
C LEU A 201 -17.02 10.71 -12.95
N GLY A 202 -16.37 9.61 -13.31
CA GLY A 202 -17.00 8.30 -13.45
C GLY A 202 -17.61 7.83 -12.13
N LEU A 203 -16.89 7.96 -11.01
CA LEU A 203 -17.39 7.60 -9.69
C LEU A 203 -18.57 8.49 -9.26
N VAL A 204 -18.47 9.80 -9.46
CA VAL A 204 -19.58 10.73 -9.17
C VAL A 204 -20.78 10.42 -10.05
N GLY A 205 -20.58 10.18 -11.34
CA GLY A 205 -21.62 9.79 -12.29
C GLY A 205 -22.29 8.45 -11.94
N ALA A 206 -21.52 7.46 -11.49
CA ALA A 206 -22.05 6.20 -10.96
C ALA A 206 -22.85 6.44 -9.67
N GLY A 207 -22.35 7.29 -8.78
CA GLY A 207 -23.03 7.67 -7.54
C GLY A 207 -24.36 8.40 -7.77
N THR A 208 -24.47 9.21 -8.82
CA THR A 208 -25.72 9.92 -9.16
C THR A 208 -26.70 9.03 -9.92
N SER A 209 -26.23 8.17 -10.82
CA SER A 209 -27.08 7.28 -11.62
C SER A 209 -27.55 6.04 -10.86
N ALA A 210 -26.71 5.50 -9.97
CA ALA A 210 -26.96 4.29 -9.19
C ALA A 210 -26.43 4.44 -7.75
N PRO A 211 -27.07 5.30 -6.92
CA PRO A 211 -26.60 5.61 -5.57
C PRO A 211 -26.54 4.38 -4.66
N PHE A 212 -27.50 3.45 -4.77
CA PHE A 212 -27.52 2.23 -3.96
C PHE A 212 -26.41 1.26 -4.33
N ALA A 213 -26.17 1.05 -5.64
CA ALA A 213 -25.09 0.17 -6.11
C ALA A 213 -23.73 0.76 -5.71
N THR A 214 -23.52 2.05 -5.96
CA THR A 214 -22.27 2.74 -5.59
C THR A 214 -22.04 2.73 -4.09
N GLY A 215 -23.07 3.02 -3.29
CA GLY A 215 -23.00 2.96 -1.83
C GLY A 215 -22.68 1.55 -1.32
N ALA A 216 -23.32 0.53 -1.88
CA ALA A 216 -23.03 -0.87 -1.54
C ALA A 216 -21.61 -1.27 -1.93
N THR A 217 -21.12 -0.90 -3.11
CA THR A 217 -19.75 -1.18 -3.54
C THR A 217 -18.72 -0.49 -2.65
N LEU A 218 -18.93 0.79 -2.30
CA LEU A 218 -18.05 1.53 -1.40
C LEU A 218 -18.04 0.94 0.02
N LEU A 219 -19.21 0.52 0.51
CA LEU A 219 -19.36 -0.10 1.81
C LEU A 219 -18.71 -1.48 1.88
N VAL A 220 -19.06 -2.35 0.94
CA VAL A 220 -18.68 -3.77 0.97
C VAL A 220 -17.28 -4.00 0.43
N GLY A 221 -16.93 -3.34 -0.68
CA GLY A 221 -15.62 -3.49 -1.31
C GLY A 221 -14.51 -2.73 -0.58
N PHE A 222 -14.83 -1.55 -0.03
CA PHE A 222 -13.82 -0.63 0.50
C PHE A 222 -14.04 -0.23 1.96
N GLY A 223 -15.11 -0.68 2.63
CA GLY A 223 -15.37 -0.32 4.03
C GLY A 223 -15.71 1.16 4.26
N ILE A 224 -16.01 1.91 3.20
CA ILE A 224 -16.25 3.35 3.26
C ILE A 224 -17.70 3.59 3.72
N THR A 225 -17.86 4.29 4.84
CA THR A 225 -19.17 4.66 5.41
C THR A 225 -19.22 6.14 5.74
N ASN A 226 -20.39 6.75 5.61
CA ASN A 226 -20.66 8.12 6.09
C ASN A 226 -19.72 9.21 5.52
N ILE A 227 -19.09 8.97 4.37
CA ILE A 227 -18.28 9.95 3.67
C ILE A 227 -18.99 10.37 2.37
N PRO A 228 -19.06 11.68 2.05
CA PRO A 228 -19.59 12.14 0.78
C PRO A 228 -18.83 11.53 -0.40
N VAL A 229 -19.56 11.09 -1.43
CA VAL A 229 -18.98 10.47 -2.66
C VAL A 229 -17.91 11.36 -3.30
N VAL A 230 -18.06 12.69 -3.21
CA VAL A 230 -17.06 13.65 -3.69
C VAL A 230 -15.71 13.50 -3.00
N GLY A 231 -15.68 13.27 -1.68
CA GLY A 231 -14.43 13.04 -0.94
C GLY A 231 -13.73 11.77 -1.38
N VAL A 232 -14.50 10.70 -1.61
CA VAL A 232 -13.97 9.45 -2.17
C VAL A 232 -13.45 9.66 -3.59
N ALA A 233 -14.18 10.40 -4.42
CA ALA A 233 -13.80 10.69 -5.79
C ALA A 233 -12.48 11.45 -5.88
N ILE A 234 -12.21 12.40 -4.98
CA ILE A 234 -10.94 13.11 -4.89
C ILE A 234 -9.79 12.15 -4.55
N ALA A 235 -9.98 11.28 -3.56
CA ALA A 235 -8.96 10.29 -3.17
C ALA A 235 -8.66 9.32 -4.32
N VAL A 236 -9.70 8.81 -4.98
CA VAL A 236 -9.57 7.94 -6.17
C VAL A 236 -8.88 8.69 -7.31
N ALA A 237 -9.21 9.95 -7.55
CA ALA A 237 -8.57 10.77 -8.58
C ALA A 237 -7.06 10.83 -8.39
N GLY A 238 -6.61 11.14 -7.17
CA GLY A 238 -5.20 11.28 -6.83
C GLY A 238 -4.43 9.98 -7.03
N VAL A 239 -4.94 8.87 -6.51
CA VAL A 239 -4.26 7.57 -6.63
C VAL A 239 -4.31 7.01 -8.05
N VAL A 240 -5.42 7.17 -8.77
CA VAL A 240 -5.50 6.73 -10.17
C VAL A 240 -4.57 7.56 -11.06
N ALA A 241 -4.45 8.87 -10.81
CA ALA A 241 -3.49 9.71 -11.53
C ALA A 241 -2.04 9.28 -11.24
N ALA A 242 -1.70 9.03 -9.97
CA ALA A 242 -0.40 8.51 -9.59
C ALA A 242 -0.09 7.15 -10.21
N LEU A 243 -1.07 6.24 -10.20
CA LEU A 243 -0.97 4.91 -10.82
C LEU A 243 -0.75 5.00 -12.33
N ALA A 244 -1.51 5.86 -13.02
CA ALA A 244 -1.37 6.08 -14.46
C ALA A 244 0.00 6.67 -14.82
N SER A 245 0.52 7.59 -14.00
CA SER A 245 1.88 8.13 -14.15
C SER A 245 2.93 7.04 -13.98
N GLY A 246 2.84 6.25 -12.90
CA GLY A 246 3.76 5.14 -12.67
C GLY A 246 3.75 4.08 -13.78
N LEU A 247 2.58 3.78 -14.35
CA LEU A 247 2.45 2.87 -15.50
C LEU A 247 3.13 3.44 -16.75
N ARG A 248 3.01 4.75 -16.98
CA ARG A 248 3.63 5.43 -18.12
C ARG A 248 5.16 5.43 -18.02
N ASP A 249 5.67 5.68 -16.82
CA ASP A 249 7.11 5.69 -16.52
C ASP A 249 7.69 4.27 -16.31
N ARG A 250 6.85 3.23 -16.40
CA ARG A 250 7.18 1.83 -16.14
C ARG A 250 7.80 1.60 -14.75
N ALA A 251 7.44 2.44 -13.79
CA ALA A 251 7.88 2.36 -12.41
C ALA A 251 7.03 1.34 -11.65
N VAL A 252 7.42 0.05 -11.73
CA VAL A 252 6.65 -1.09 -11.20
C VAL A 252 6.35 -0.95 -9.69
N LEU A 253 7.31 -0.44 -8.91
CA LEU A 253 7.16 -0.30 -7.46
C LEU A 253 6.11 0.74 -7.07
N PRO A 254 6.15 2.00 -7.56
CA PRO A 254 5.05 2.95 -7.37
C PRO A 254 3.70 2.41 -7.83
N VAL A 255 3.65 1.71 -8.96
CA VAL A 255 2.39 1.12 -9.47
C VAL A 255 1.83 0.09 -8.49
N ALA A 256 2.67 -0.81 -7.99
CA ALA A 256 2.26 -1.80 -6.99
C ALA A 256 1.83 -1.13 -5.68
N GLY A 257 2.57 -0.13 -5.21
CA GLY A 257 2.23 0.63 -4.00
C GLY A 257 0.90 1.37 -4.12
N CYS A 258 0.66 2.07 -5.22
CA CYS A 258 -0.62 2.75 -5.48
C CYS A 258 -1.76 1.75 -5.62
N GLY A 259 -1.53 0.61 -6.29
CA GLY A 259 -2.49 -0.48 -6.40
C GLY A 259 -2.87 -1.04 -5.02
N LEU A 260 -1.88 -1.32 -4.17
CA LEU A 260 -2.12 -1.74 -2.79
C LEU A 260 -2.95 -0.70 -2.04
N CYS A 261 -2.56 0.58 -2.06
CA CYS A 261 -3.33 1.63 -1.38
C CYS A 261 -4.77 1.76 -1.90
N LEU A 262 -4.99 1.59 -3.20
CA LEU A 262 -6.30 1.70 -3.83
C LEU A 262 -7.21 0.52 -3.47
N PHE A 263 -6.73 -0.71 -3.63
CA PHE A 263 -7.54 -1.92 -3.50
C PHE A 263 -7.65 -2.43 -2.06
N SER A 264 -6.76 -1.99 -1.17
CA SER A 264 -6.82 -2.36 0.24
C SER A 264 -7.97 -1.68 0.98
N GLY A 265 -8.51 -0.57 0.45
CA GLY A 265 -9.68 0.12 1.00
C GLY A 265 -9.42 0.69 2.40
N VAL A 266 -10.48 0.86 3.20
CA VAL A 266 -10.38 1.26 4.60
C VAL A 266 -9.99 0.04 5.44
N SER A 267 -8.99 0.23 6.31
CA SER A 267 -8.41 -0.75 7.24
C SER A 267 -9.40 -1.30 8.27
N THR A 268 -10.36 -2.11 7.83
CA THR A 268 -11.30 -2.83 8.69
C THR A 268 -10.79 -4.22 9.08
N THR A 269 -9.69 -4.66 8.49
CA THR A 269 -9.04 -5.94 8.76
C THR A 269 -7.52 -5.77 8.89
N PRO A 270 -6.81 -6.66 9.59
CA PRO A 270 -5.35 -6.62 9.64
C PRO A 270 -4.70 -6.72 8.24
N GLU A 271 -5.30 -7.48 7.33
CA GLU A 271 -4.81 -7.63 5.95
C GLU A 271 -4.93 -6.34 5.15
N SER A 272 -6.08 -5.65 5.24
CA SER A 272 -6.27 -4.35 4.59
C SER A 272 -5.39 -3.25 5.20
N ALA A 273 -5.17 -3.29 6.51
CA ALA A 273 -4.22 -2.39 7.15
C ALA A 273 -2.79 -2.63 6.65
N ALA A 274 -2.37 -3.89 6.54
CA ALA A 274 -1.04 -4.24 6.06
C ALA A 274 -0.84 -3.86 4.59
N GLY A 275 -1.84 -4.08 3.73
CA GLY A 275 -1.81 -3.64 2.33
C GLY A 275 -1.56 -2.13 2.21
N LEU A 276 -2.28 -1.32 3.00
CA LEU A 276 -2.08 0.13 3.05
C LEU A 276 -0.68 0.50 3.54
N VAL A 277 -0.25 -0.07 4.66
CA VAL A 277 1.08 0.19 5.25
C VAL A 277 2.19 -0.14 4.26
N ILE A 278 2.13 -1.32 3.63
CA ILE A 278 3.14 -1.74 2.66
C ILE A 278 3.11 -0.82 1.44
N GLY A 279 1.93 -0.47 0.93
CA GLY A 279 1.78 0.43 -0.21
C GLY A 279 2.38 1.81 0.06
N PHE A 280 2.06 2.42 1.21
CA PHE A 280 2.63 3.70 1.63
C PHE A 280 4.15 3.61 1.82
N THR A 281 4.64 2.59 2.52
CA THR A 281 6.08 2.42 2.76
C THR A 281 6.87 2.19 1.46
N ILE A 282 6.33 1.45 0.48
CA ILE A 282 6.96 1.31 -0.85
C ILE A 282 7.10 2.67 -1.55
N ILE A 283 6.08 3.54 -1.43
CA ILE A 283 6.08 4.85 -2.09
C ILE A 283 7.01 5.83 -1.36
N LEU A 284 7.01 5.82 -0.03
CA LEU A 284 7.87 6.69 0.79
C LEU A 284 9.34 6.28 0.68
N CYS A 285 9.65 4.98 0.65
CA CYS A 285 11.02 4.48 0.52
C CYS A 285 11.47 4.25 -0.93
N ARG A 286 10.73 4.78 -1.92
CA ARG A 286 11.00 4.51 -3.35
C ARG A 286 12.43 4.85 -3.76
N ASP A 287 12.97 5.95 -3.24
CA ASP A 287 14.29 6.46 -3.62
C ASP A 287 15.41 5.63 -2.99
N SER A 288 15.20 5.16 -1.74
CA SER A 288 16.08 4.21 -1.07
C SER A 288 16.08 2.83 -1.74
N ILE A 289 14.95 2.42 -2.35
CA ILE A 289 14.84 1.14 -3.07
C ILE A 289 15.41 1.26 -4.49
N ALA A 290 15.22 2.40 -5.15
CA ALA A 290 15.65 2.64 -6.53
C ALA A 290 17.16 2.92 -6.66
N THR A 291 17.81 3.37 -5.59
CA THR A 291 19.24 3.77 -5.61
C THR A 291 20.08 2.77 -4.83
N PRO A 292 20.40 1.59 -5.39
CA PRO A 292 21.35 0.72 -4.75
C PRO A 292 22.76 1.33 -4.87
N ARG A 293 23.37 1.67 -3.74
CA ARG A 293 24.65 2.37 -3.58
C ARG A 293 25.66 2.13 -4.72
N GLY A 294 25.97 3.22 -5.43
CA GLY A 294 27.22 3.42 -6.17
C GLY A 294 28.15 4.46 -5.53
N GLU A 295 27.73 5.16 -4.48
CA GLU A 295 28.55 6.17 -3.80
C GLU A 295 29.01 5.64 -2.44
N PHE A 296 30.13 4.91 -2.46
CA PHE A 296 31.04 4.91 -1.32
C PHE A 296 31.88 6.19 -1.45
N ALA A 297 31.58 7.19 -0.61
CA ALA A 297 32.49 8.26 -0.24
C ALA A 297 33.42 7.79 0.88
#